data_AF-A0A0L6T4H8-F1
#
_entry.id   AF-A0A0L6T4H8-F1
#
_cell.length_a   1.000
_cell.length_b   1.000
_cell.length_c   1.000
_cell.angle_alpha   90.00
_cell.angle_beta   90.00
_cell.angle_gamma   90.00
#
_symmetry.space_group_name_H-M   'P 1'
#
loop_
_entity.id
_entity.type
_entity.pdbx_description
1 polymer ?
#
loop_
_entity_poly.entity_id
_entity_poly.type
_entity_poly.pdbx_seq_one_letter_code
_entity_poly.pdbx_strand_id
1 'polypeptide(L)'
;MTASLATVSYIAATILFILSLGGLANPESARRGNLFGIIGMALAVLATVLGPRVTPAGYAWIIGALVVGGAIGLFAAKKEQMT
;
A
#
# COMPACT_ATOMS: atom_id res chain seq x y z
N MET A 1 10.33 -11.10 9.70
CA MET A 1 11.00 -10.93 8.39
C MET A 1 12.51 -10.85 8.57
N THR A 2 13.31 -11.43 7.68
CA THR A 2 14.77 -11.20 7.66
C THR A 2 15.06 -9.84 7.01
N ALA A 3 16.21 -9.24 7.33
CA ALA A 3 16.60 -7.94 6.78
C ALA A 3 16.65 -7.96 5.23
N SER A 4 17.26 -9.00 4.66
CA SER A 4 17.36 -9.17 3.20
C SER A 4 15.99 -9.30 2.53
N LEU A 5 15.06 -10.05 3.14
CA LEU A 5 13.72 -10.21 2.59
C LEU A 5 12.94 -8.89 2.63
N ALA A 6 13.04 -8.12 3.72
CA ALA A 6 12.43 -6.80 3.81
C ALA A 6 12.99 -5.84 2.75
N THR A 7 14.31 -5.85 2.53
CA THR A 7 14.95 -5.03 1.48
C THR A 7 14.44 -5.40 0.10
N VAL A 8 14.38 -6.70 -0.23
CA VAL A 8 13.86 -7.17 -1.53
C VAL A 8 12.39 -6.79 -1.70
N SER A 9 11.58 -6.92 -0.64
CA SER A 9 10.18 -6.48 -0.65
C SER A 9 10.06 -4.98 -0.94
N TYR A 10 10.89 -4.13 -0.32
CA TYR A 10 10.86 -2.68 -0.59
C TYR A 10 11.32 -2.32 -2.01
N ILE A 11 12.30 -3.03 -2.55
CA ILE A 11 12.71 -2.87 -3.96
C ILE A 11 11.56 -3.28 -4.88
N ALA A 12 10.92 -4.42 -4.63
CA ALA A 12 9.78 -4.89 -5.42
C ALA A 12 8.59 -3.90 -5.36
N ALA A 13 8.26 -3.39 -4.17
CA ALA A 13 7.23 -2.35 -4.01
C ALA A 13 7.57 -1.09 -4.79
N THR A 14 8.83 -0.64 -4.75
CA THR A 14 9.30 0.54 -5.50
C THR A 14 9.12 0.34 -7.00
N ILE A 15 9.48 -0.83 -7.53
CA ILE A 15 9.29 -1.16 -8.95
C ILE A 15 7.80 -1.13 -9.33
N LEU A 16 6.93 -1.72 -8.50
CA LEU A 16 5.48 -1.70 -8.72
C LEU A 16 4.90 -0.28 -8.73
N PHE A 17 5.39 0.62 -7.87
CA PHE A 17 4.98 2.02 -7.87
C PHE A 17 5.45 2.76 -9.13
N ILE A 18 6.66 2.49 -9.63
CA ILE A 18 7.15 3.06 -10.90
C ILE A 18 6.24 2.59 -12.05
N LEU A 19 5.91 1.30 -12.11
CA LEU A 19 4.98 0.76 -13.11
C LEU A 19 3.56 1.32 -12.97
N SER A 20 3.11 1.57 -11.75
CA SER A 20 1.82 2.22 -11.47
C SER A 20 1.77 3.62 -12.07
N LEU A 21 2.78 4.45 -11.82
CA LEU A 21 2.87 5.81 -12.36
C LEU A 21 2.93 5.82 -13.90
N GLY A 22 3.73 4.92 -14.48
CA GLY A 22 3.80 4.77 -15.95
C GLY A 22 2.47 4.29 -16.56
N GLY A 23 1.75 3.39 -15.89
CA GLY A 23 0.44 2.90 -16.34
C GLY A 23 -0.66 3.95 -16.22
N LEU A 24 -0.62 4.81 -15.20
CA LEU A 24 -1.61 5.88 -15.02
C LEU A 24 -1.49 7.00 -16.07
N ALA A 25 -0.34 7.12 -16.73
CA ALA A 25 -0.11 8.16 -17.75
C ALA A 25 -0.88 7.93 -19.06
N ASN A 26 -1.36 6.71 -19.33
CA ASN A 26 -2.14 6.39 -20.53
C ASN A 26 -3.53 5.88 -20.13
N PRO A 27 -4.64 6.45 -20.65
CA PRO A 27 -6.00 6.03 -20.29
C PRO A 27 -6.28 4.53 -20.50
N GLU A 28 -5.70 3.95 -21.55
CA GLU A 28 -5.87 2.53 -21.88
C GLU A 28 -5.23 1.58 -20.84
N SER A 29 -4.09 1.99 -20.25
CA SER A 29 -3.37 1.19 -19.24
C SER A 29 -3.62 1.64 -17.81
N ALA A 30 -4.37 2.73 -17.59
CA ALA A 30 -4.61 3.32 -16.28
C ALA A 30 -5.18 2.33 -15.24
N ARG A 31 -6.10 1.46 -15.66
CA ARG A 31 -6.67 0.42 -14.77
C ARG A 31 -5.61 -0.59 -14.31
N ARG A 32 -4.68 -0.98 -15.20
CA ARG A 32 -3.56 -1.87 -14.86
C ARG A 32 -2.52 -1.14 -14.01
N GLY A 33 -2.24 0.12 -14.32
CA GLY A 33 -1.39 1.00 -13.51
C GLY A 33 -1.86 1.05 -12.06
N ASN A 34 -3.15 1.36 -11.85
CA ASN A 34 -3.73 1.39 -10.50
C ASN A 34 -3.60 0.04 -9.76
N LEU A 35 -3.75 -1.09 -10.47
CA LEU A 35 -3.58 -2.41 -9.86
C LEU A 35 -2.14 -2.64 -9.36
N PHE A 36 -1.13 -2.22 -10.13
CA PHE A 36 0.27 -2.28 -9.68
C PHE A 36 0.49 -1.43 -8.42
N GLY A 37 -0.12 -0.25 -8.35
CA GLY A 37 -0.07 0.61 -7.16
C GLY A 37 -0.70 -0.04 -5.92
N ILE A 38 -1.87 -0.65 -6.07
CA ILE A 38 -2.54 -1.38 -4.97
C ILE A 38 -1.67 -2.54 -4.46
N ILE A 39 -1.11 -3.34 -5.37
CA ILE A 39 -0.24 -4.47 -5.01
C ILE A 39 1.05 -3.96 -4.34
N GLY A 40 1.66 -2.90 -4.88
CA GLY A 40 2.86 -2.28 -4.31
C GLY A 40 2.64 -1.77 -2.89
N MET A 41 1.51 -1.09 -2.66
CA MET A 41 1.13 -0.61 -1.33
C MET A 41 0.89 -1.75 -0.35
N ALA A 42 0.15 -2.79 -0.75
CA ALA A 42 -0.09 -3.96 0.09
C ALA A 42 1.22 -4.65 0.49
N LEU A 43 2.13 -4.85 -0.48
CA LEU A 43 3.42 -5.48 -0.25
C LEU A 43 4.28 -4.65 0.71
N ALA A 44 4.35 -3.34 0.53
CA ALA A 44 5.11 -2.45 1.41
C ALA A 44 4.58 -2.49 2.85
N VAL A 45 3.26 -2.39 3.05
CA VAL A 45 2.64 -2.48 4.39
C VAL A 45 2.97 -3.82 5.03
N LEU A 46 2.78 -4.94 4.33
CA LEU A 46 3.05 -6.27 4.88
C LEU A 46 4.54 -6.43 5.26
N ALA A 47 5.46 -5.96 4.42
CA ALA A 47 6.89 -6.02 4.71
C ALA A 47 7.26 -5.19 5.96
N THR A 48 6.66 -4.02 6.14
CA THR A 48 6.87 -3.18 7.32
C THR A 48 6.26 -3.80 8.58
N VAL A 49 5.04 -4.31 8.50
CA VAL A 49 4.30 -4.88 9.63
C VAL A 49 4.94 -6.18 10.13
N LEU A 50 5.44 -7.02 9.21
CA LEU A 50 6.13 -8.27 9.55
C LEU A 50 7.63 -8.07 9.90
N GLY A 51 8.08 -6.82 9.94
CA GLY A 51 9.43 -6.43 10.31
C GLY A 51 9.71 -6.64 11.81
N PRO A 52 10.99 -6.84 12.20
CA PRO A 52 11.36 -7.10 13.60
C PRO A 52 11.14 -5.91 14.55
N ARG A 53 10.80 -4.73 14.02
CA ARG A 53 10.56 -3.50 14.79
C ARG A 53 9.13 -3.45 15.37
N VAL A 54 8.23 -4.31 14.92
CA VAL A 54 6.83 -4.33 15.37
C VAL A 54 6.71 -5.31 16.54
N THR A 55 6.35 -4.78 17.71
CA THR A 55 6.12 -5.57 18.91
C THR A 55 4.73 -6.22 18.88
N PRO A 56 4.49 -7.31 19.65
CA PRO A 56 3.18 -7.95 19.73
C PRO A 56 2.04 -6.98 20.10
N ALA A 57 2.29 -6.06 21.03
CA ALA A 57 1.34 -5.02 21.42
C ALA A 57 1.11 -3.97 20.31
N GLY A 58 2.09 -3.77 19.42
CA GLY A 58 2.01 -2.84 18.30
C GLY A 58 1.03 -3.29 17.21
N TYR A 59 0.82 -4.60 17.02
CA TYR A 59 -0.12 -5.10 15.99
C TYR A 59 -1.55 -4.62 16.23
N ALA A 60 -2.01 -4.58 17.49
CA ALA A 60 -3.34 -4.09 17.82
C ALA A 60 -3.51 -2.60 17.43
N TRP A 61 -2.49 -1.79 17.70
CA TRP A 61 -2.48 -0.37 17.31
C TRP A 61 -2.42 -0.17 15.80
N ILE A 62 -1.59 -0.93 15.09
CA ILE A 62 -1.47 -0.86 13.63
C ILE A 62 -2.81 -1.24 12.98
N ILE A 63 -3.42 -2.36 13.39
CA ILE A 63 -4.69 -2.81 12.84
C ILE A 63 -5.79 -1.79 13.16
N GLY A 64 -5.86 -1.29 14.40
CA GLY A 64 -6.81 -0.26 14.78
C GLY A 64 -6.68 1.01 13.93
N ALA A 65 -5.45 1.50 13.75
CA ALA A 65 -5.18 2.68 12.92
C ALA A 65 -5.51 2.43 11.43
N LEU A 66 -5.20 1.24 10.90
CA LEU A 66 -5.49 0.88 9.51
C LEU A 66 -7.00 0.82 9.25
N VAL A 67 -7.76 0.23 10.18
CA VAL A 67 -9.22 0.13 10.09
C VAL A 67 -9.86 1.51 10.19
N VAL A 68 -9.47 2.32 11.17
CA VAL A 68 -10.03 3.66 11.37
C VAL A 68 -9.67 4.58 10.20
N GLY A 69 -8.39 4.67 9.84
CA GLY A 69 -7.92 5.50 8.74
C GLY A 69 -8.48 5.05 7.39
N GLY A 70 -8.51 3.73 7.14
CA GLY A 70 -9.09 3.14 5.93
C GLY A 70 -10.59 3.39 5.81
N ALA A 71 -11.35 3.24 6.91
CA ALA A 71 -12.79 3.50 6.91
C ALA A 71 -13.11 4.99 6.67
N ILE A 72 -12.39 5.90 7.33
CA ILE A 72 -12.55 7.35 7.13
C ILE A 72 -12.19 7.71 5.68
N GLY A 73 -11.05 7.21 5.17
CA GLY A 73 -10.61 7.47 3.80
C GLY A 73 -11.60 6.94 2.76
N LEU A 74 -12.13 5.73 2.94
CA LEU A 74 -13.15 5.15 2.06
C LEU A 74 -14.46 5.93 2.11
N PHE A 75 -14.89 6.38 3.29
CA PHE A 75 -16.09 7.18 3.43
C PHE A 75 -15.94 8.54 2.72
N ALA A 76 -14.83 9.24 2.98
CA ALA A 76 -14.53 10.53 2.35
C ALA A 76 -14.44 10.40 0.83
N ALA A 77 -13.69 9.41 0.32
CA ALA A 77 -13.52 9.19 -1.11
C ALA A 77 -14.82 8.86 -1.85
N LYS A 78 -15.81 8.23 -1.18
CA LYS A 78 -17.13 7.97 -1.76
C LYS A 78 -18.07 9.17 -1.70
N LYS A 79 -17.87 10.07 -0.74
CA LYS A 79 -18.75 11.21 -0.48
C LYS A 79 -18.41 12.41 -1.37
N GLU A 80 -17.12 12.60 -1.68
CA GLU A 80 -16.68 13.67 -2.58
C GLU A 80 -17.30 13.49 -3.97
N GLN A 81 -17.96 14.53 -4.47
CA GLN A 81 -18.44 14.58 -5.84
C GLN A 81 -17.25 14.85 -6.76
N MET A 82 -17.15 14.10 -7.86
CA MET A 82 -16.15 14.36 -8.92
C MET A 82 -16.60 15.55 -9.78
N THR A 83 -16.84 16.68 -9.14
CA THR A 83 -17.26 17.96 -9.74
C THR A 83 -16.22 19.02 -9.49
#